data_AF-A0A7J8CLN3-F1
#
_entry.id   AF-A0A7J8CLN3-F1
#
_cell.length_a   1.000
_cell.length_b   1.000
_cell.length_c   1.000
_cell.angle_alpha   90.00
_cell.angle_beta   90.00
_cell.angle_gamma   90.00
#
_symmetry.space_group_name_H-M   'P 1'
#
loop_
_entity.id
_entity.type
_entity.pdbx_description
1 polymer ?
#
loop_
_entity_poly.entity_id
_entity_poly.type
_entity_poly.pdbx_seq_one_letter_code
_entity_poly.pdbx_strand_id
1 'polypeptide(L)'
;MPGKQSDEEQVELGAAENKPDEDLGGLTAEELRQGQEAALALEDMMALSAQTLVRAEVDELYQQVRPLGQGRFGQVLLVTHRQKGTPLALKQLPKPSTSLRGFLYEFCVGLTLGTHPAVVTTYGIGIESTDSYSFLTEPVLHGDLISLIQPKVGTQMPSGP
;
A
#
# COMPACT_ATOMS: atom_id res chain seq x y z
N MET A 1 -52.68 -49.64 -26.91
CA MET A 1 -52.97 -49.80 -25.47
C MET A 1 -52.86 -51.28 -25.13
N PRO A 2 -52.26 -51.71 -24.00
CA PRO A 2 -51.93 -51.00 -22.75
C PRO A 2 -50.39 -50.88 -22.53
N GLY A 3 -49.80 -50.03 -21.67
CA GLY A 3 -50.26 -49.25 -20.53
C GLY A 3 -49.54 -49.68 -19.25
N LYS A 4 -48.52 -48.93 -18.81
CA LYS A 4 -47.96 -48.74 -17.43
C LYS A 4 -46.53 -48.13 -17.54
N GLN A 5 -46.38 -46.81 -17.40
CA GLN A 5 -46.04 -46.04 -16.17
C GLN A 5 -44.68 -46.42 -15.56
N SER A 6 -43.70 -45.55 -15.76
CA SER A 6 -42.47 -45.47 -14.96
C SER A 6 -42.40 -44.05 -14.42
N ASP A 7 -42.38 -43.96 -13.09
CA ASP A 7 -42.45 -42.74 -12.30
C ASP A 7 -41.23 -41.83 -12.51
N GLU A 8 -41.50 -40.53 -12.64
CA GLU A 8 -40.52 -39.45 -12.58
C GLU A 8 -40.16 -39.21 -11.11
N GLU A 9 -39.02 -39.74 -10.68
CA GLU A 9 -38.44 -39.37 -9.38
C GLU A 9 -37.75 -38.01 -9.54
N GLN A 10 -38.51 -36.94 -9.29
CA GLN A 10 -37.98 -35.59 -9.15
C GLN A 10 -37.08 -35.52 -7.92
N VAL A 11 -35.77 -35.41 -8.16
CA VAL A 11 -34.80 -35.10 -7.11
C VAL A 11 -34.97 -33.63 -6.76
N GLU A 12 -35.65 -33.39 -5.65
CA GLU A 12 -35.83 -32.10 -5.01
C GLU A 12 -34.46 -31.58 -4.54
N LEU A 13 -33.88 -30.65 -5.30
CA LEU A 13 -32.67 -29.92 -4.92
C LEU A 13 -33.04 -29.02 -3.73
N GLY A 14 -32.74 -29.49 -2.53
CA GLY A 14 -32.85 -28.72 -1.30
C GLY A 14 -32.14 -27.37 -1.46
N ALA A 15 -32.90 -26.30 -1.27
CA ALA A 15 -32.38 -24.94 -1.20
C ALA A 15 -31.32 -24.90 -0.09
N ALA A 16 -30.06 -24.75 -0.48
CA ALA A 16 -29.03 -24.33 0.44
C ALA A 16 -29.43 -22.94 0.94
N GLU A 17 -29.95 -22.88 2.17
CA GLU A 17 -30.16 -21.63 2.88
C GLU A 17 -28.81 -20.90 2.93
N ASN A 18 -28.69 -19.90 2.07
CA ASN A 18 -27.59 -18.98 2.07
C ASN A 18 -27.73 -18.19 3.38
N LYS A 19 -27.02 -18.65 4.42
CA LYS A 19 -26.89 -17.88 5.66
C LYS A 19 -26.46 -16.47 5.27
N PRO A 20 -27.08 -15.42 5.83
CA PRO A 20 -26.65 -14.06 5.54
C PRO A 20 -25.18 -13.98 5.96
N ASP A 21 -24.31 -13.82 4.97
CA ASP A 21 -22.95 -13.36 5.16
C ASP A 21 -23.01 -12.22 6.18
N GLU A 22 -22.14 -12.29 7.19
CA GLU A 22 -21.99 -11.22 8.18
C GLU A 22 -21.90 -9.89 7.43
N ASP A 23 -22.96 -9.09 7.54
CA ASP A 23 -23.11 -7.81 6.86
C ASP A 23 -21.99 -6.89 7.36
N LEU A 24 -20.91 -6.82 6.59
CA LEU A 24 -19.82 -5.87 6.82
C LEU A 24 -20.27 -4.41 6.61
N GLY A 25 -21.58 -4.16 6.42
CA GLY A 25 -22.16 -2.86 6.16
C GLY A 25 -21.77 -2.40 4.76
N GLY A 26 -22.71 -2.43 3.83
CA GLY A 26 -22.51 -1.78 2.54
C GLY A 26 -22.20 -0.29 2.72
N LEU A 27 -21.34 0.27 1.85
CA LEU A 27 -21.09 1.71 1.83
C LEU A 27 -22.42 2.45 1.62
N THR A 28 -22.63 3.50 2.40
CA THR A 28 -23.72 4.44 2.14
C THR A 28 -23.49 5.13 0.79
N ALA A 29 -24.56 5.64 0.18
CA ALA A 29 -24.45 6.40 -1.07
C ALA A 29 -23.54 7.63 -0.94
N GLU A 30 -23.46 8.19 0.27
CA GLU A 30 -22.57 9.30 0.60
C GLU A 30 -21.11 8.87 0.58
N GLU A 31 -20.77 7.80 1.31
CA GLU A 31 -19.39 7.27 1.35
C GLU A 31 -18.91 6.81 -0.03
N LEU A 32 -19.80 6.23 -0.83
CA LEU A 32 -19.48 5.86 -2.22
C LEU A 32 -19.13 7.11 -3.05
N ARG A 33 -19.94 8.17 -2.95
CA ARG A 33 -19.69 9.42 -3.68
C ARG A 33 -18.37 10.07 -3.24
N GLN A 34 -18.13 10.14 -1.94
CA GLN A 34 -16.87 10.68 -1.39
C GLN A 34 -15.66 9.87 -1.87
N GLY A 35 -15.77 8.54 -1.88
CA GLY A 35 -14.72 7.67 -2.41
C GLY A 35 -14.43 7.91 -3.89
N GLN A 36 -15.45 8.15 -4.70
CA GLN A 36 -15.31 8.49 -6.13
C GLN A 36 -14.63 9.86 -6.32
N GLU A 37 -15.04 10.87 -5.56
CA GLU A 37 -14.43 12.21 -5.59
C GLU A 37 -12.95 12.16 -5.17
N ALA A 38 -12.64 11.41 -4.11
CA ALA A 38 -11.26 11.21 -3.65
C ALA A 38 -10.40 10.49 -4.70
N ALA A 39 -10.97 9.49 -5.39
CA ALA A 39 -10.28 8.79 -6.46
C ALA A 39 -9.94 9.70 -7.65
N LEU A 40 -10.86 10.59 -8.05
CA LEU A 40 -10.61 11.58 -9.10
C LEU A 40 -9.52 12.58 -8.69
N ALA A 41 -9.60 13.10 -7.47
CA ALA A 41 -8.58 14.02 -6.94
C ALA A 41 -7.19 13.36 -6.88
N LEU A 42 -7.13 12.06 -6.56
CA LEU A 42 -5.88 11.31 -6.57
C LEU A 42 -5.29 11.15 -7.98
N GLU A 43 -6.12 10.88 -9.00
CA GLU A 43 -5.66 10.81 -10.39
C GLU A 43 -5.08 12.14 -10.87
N ASP A 44 -5.73 13.27 -10.55
CA ASP A 44 -5.22 14.61 -10.86
C ASP A 44 -3.88 14.87 -10.15
N MET A 45 -3.77 14.51 -8.87
CA MET A 45 -2.53 14.62 -8.10
C MET A 45 -1.41 13.78 -8.72
N MET A 46 -1.70 12.57 -9.18
CA MET A 46 -0.74 11.70 -9.84
C MET A 46 -0.26 12.30 -11.17
N ALA A 47 -1.17 12.86 -11.96
CA ALA A 47 -0.85 13.51 -13.22
C ALA A 47 0.05 14.75 -13.02
N LEU A 48 -0.19 15.53 -11.98
CA LEU A 48 0.65 16.67 -11.61
C LEU A 48 2.02 16.20 -11.08
N SER A 49 2.03 15.22 -10.18
CA SER A 49 3.25 14.70 -9.56
C SER A 49 4.21 14.09 -10.59
N ALA A 50 3.69 13.42 -11.61
CA ALA A 50 4.47 12.86 -12.72
C ALA A 50 5.34 13.92 -13.43
N GLN A 51 4.86 15.15 -13.53
CA GLN A 51 5.56 16.26 -14.18
C GLN A 51 6.67 16.86 -13.32
N THR A 52 6.64 16.59 -12.02
CA THR A 52 7.56 17.16 -11.02
C THR A 52 8.64 16.19 -10.55
N LEU A 53 8.68 14.97 -11.10
CA LEU A 53 9.70 13.99 -10.73
C LEU A 53 11.09 14.50 -11.07
N VAL A 54 11.99 14.39 -10.10
CA VAL A 54 13.41 14.70 -10.28
C VAL A 54 14.04 13.58 -11.08
N ARG A 55 14.53 13.88 -12.27
CA ARG A 55 15.24 12.91 -13.12
C ARG A 55 16.73 12.93 -12.79
N ALA A 56 17.17 11.99 -11.97
CA ALA A 56 18.54 11.87 -11.50
C ALA A 56 18.79 10.47 -10.95
N GLU A 57 20.06 10.06 -10.90
CA GLU A 57 20.41 8.86 -10.15
C GLU A 57 20.42 9.17 -8.65
N VAL A 58 19.99 8.20 -7.83
CA VAL A 58 19.80 8.43 -6.38
C VAL A 58 21.13 8.77 -5.70
N ASP A 59 22.23 8.15 -6.14
CA ASP A 59 23.56 8.33 -5.59
C ASP A 59 24.21 9.68 -5.95
N GLU A 60 23.68 10.40 -6.94
CA GLU A 60 24.06 11.79 -7.25
C GLU A 60 23.56 12.76 -6.17
N LEU A 61 22.37 12.51 -5.62
CA LEU A 61 21.70 13.40 -4.67
C LEU A 61 21.89 12.97 -3.20
N TYR A 62 21.97 11.65 -2.98
CA TYR A 62 21.96 11.05 -1.65
C TYR A 62 23.12 10.08 -1.47
N GLN A 63 23.63 10.03 -0.24
CA GLN A 63 24.56 9.00 0.18
C GLN A 63 23.80 7.94 0.97
N GLN A 64 23.90 6.68 0.56
CA GLN A 64 23.36 5.56 1.33
C GLN A 64 24.14 5.36 2.62
N VAL A 65 23.41 5.19 3.73
CA VAL A 65 23.97 4.87 5.05
C VAL A 65 23.81 3.38 5.33
N ARG A 66 22.57 2.87 5.31
CA ARG A 66 22.26 1.45 5.55
C ARG A 66 20.83 1.10 5.08
N PRO A 67 20.51 -0.17 4.83
CA PRO A 67 19.11 -0.60 4.68
C PRO A 67 18.29 -0.38 5.97
N LEU A 68 17.03 -0.01 5.80
CA LEU A 68 16.00 0.02 6.86
C LEU A 68 15.02 -1.14 6.74
N GLY A 69 14.71 -1.56 5.52
CA GLY A 69 13.81 -2.69 5.27
C GLY A 69 13.80 -3.10 3.80
N GLN A 70 13.36 -4.33 3.53
CA GLN A 70 13.18 -4.85 2.17
C GLN A 70 11.87 -5.62 2.10
N GLY A 71 11.01 -5.22 1.16
CA GLY A 71 9.73 -5.85 0.90
C GLY A 71 9.70 -6.50 -0.48
N ARG A 72 8.54 -7.09 -0.82
CA ARG A 72 8.31 -7.69 -2.13
C ARG A 72 8.45 -6.70 -3.30
N PHE A 73 8.15 -5.43 -3.05
CA PHE A 73 8.02 -4.40 -4.08
C PHE A 73 9.19 -3.42 -4.14
N GLY A 74 10.19 -3.57 -3.28
CA GLY A 74 11.31 -2.64 -3.21
C GLY A 74 12.02 -2.66 -1.88
N GLN A 75 12.87 -1.66 -1.68
CA GLN A 75 13.68 -1.50 -0.49
C GLN A 75 13.53 -0.10 0.11
N VAL A 76 13.78 -0.01 1.41
CA VAL A 76 13.84 1.26 2.14
C VAL A 76 15.27 1.41 2.64
N LEU A 77 15.91 2.51 2.26
CA LEU A 77 17.28 2.85 2.62
C LEU A 77 17.29 4.04 3.56
N LEU A 78 18.12 4.01 4.59
CA LEU A 78 18.53 5.22 5.29
C LEU A 78 19.56 5.93 4.42
N VAL A 79 19.30 7.18 4.08
CA VAL A 79 20.16 8.01 3.24
C VAL A 79 20.41 9.36 3.89
N THR A 80 21.46 10.05 3.48
CA THR A 80 21.71 11.46 3.83
C THR A 80 21.81 12.29 2.57
N HIS A 81 21.11 13.44 2.52
CA HIS A 81 21.24 14.37 1.40
C HIS A 81 22.66 14.92 1.35
N ARG A 82 23.37 14.78 0.22
CA ARG A 82 24.81 15.08 0.13
C ARG A 82 25.18 16.50 0.56
N GLN A 83 24.34 17.48 0.24
CA GLN A 83 24.61 18.89 0.57
C GLN A 83 24.09 19.31 1.96
N LYS A 84 23.05 18.64 2.48
CA LYS A 84 22.34 19.09 3.69
C LYS A 84 22.70 18.24 4.92
N GLY A 85 23.17 17.02 4.71
CA GLY A 85 23.47 16.06 5.78
C GLY A 85 22.25 15.48 6.48
N THR A 86 21.02 15.91 6.15
CA THR A 86 19.80 15.45 6.80
C THR A 86 19.54 13.97 6.52
N PRO A 87 19.34 13.12 7.56
CA PRO A 87 18.98 11.73 7.39
C PRO A 87 17.50 11.58 6.98
N LEU A 88 17.25 10.73 6.00
CA LEU A 88 15.93 10.46 5.42
C LEU A 88 15.79 8.97 5.14
N ALA A 89 14.57 8.46 5.08
CA ALA A 89 14.30 7.16 4.46
C ALA A 89 13.99 7.37 2.98
N LEU A 90 14.63 6.58 2.11
CA LEU A 90 14.37 6.55 0.68
C LEU A 90 13.73 5.21 0.35
N LYS A 91 12.48 5.23 -0.11
CA LYS A 91 11.81 4.06 -0.64
C LYS A 91 12.12 3.96 -2.13
N GLN A 92 12.77 2.87 -2.53
CA GLN A 92 13.20 2.62 -3.90
C GLN A 92 12.43 1.43 -4.46
N LEU A 93 11.74 1.66 -5.57
CA LEU A 93 10.91 0.67 -6.26
C LEU A 93 11.50 0.40 -7.66
N PRO A 94 11.88 -0.85 -7.98
CA PRO A 94 12.49 -1.17 -9.26
C PRO A 94 11.46 -1.13 -10.40
N LYS A 95 11.82 -0.51 -11.53
CA LYS A 95 10.95 -0.39 -12.71
C LYS A 95 10.50 -1.73 -13.31
N PRO A 96 11.32 -2.82 -13.32
CA PRO A 96 10.89 -4.12 -13.81
C PRO A 96 9.65 -4.69 -13.09
N SER A 97 9.39 -4.30 -11.84
CA SER A 97 8.23 -4.75 -11.06
C SER A 97 7.28 -3.62 -10.68
N THR A 98 7.50 -2.40 -11.16
CA THR A 98 6.76 -1.20 -10.75
C THR A 98 6.47 -0.32 -11.95
N SER A 99 5.19 -0.14 -12.27
CA SER A 99 4.78 0.84 -13.28
C SER A 99 4.86 2.26 -12.72
N LEU A 100 5.05 3.26 -13.59
CA LEU A 100 5.00 4.68 -13.19
C LEU A 100 3.70 5.00 -12.44
N ARG A 101 2.55 4.50 -12.94
CA ARG A 101 1.25 4.70 -12.29
C ARG A 101 1.21 4.08 -10.90
N GLY A 102 1.75 2.87 -10.71
CA GLY A 102 1.80 2.22 -9.40
C GLY A 102 2.67 3.00 -8.40
N PHE A 103 3.82 3.48 -8.85
CA PHE A 103 4.66 4.38 -8.06
C PHE A 103 3.93 5.68 -7.68
N LEU A 104 3.34 6.37 -8.65
CA LEU A 104 2.64 7.63 -8.41
C LEU A 104 1.45 7.46 -7.47
N TYR A 105 0.71 6.36 -7.59
CA TYR A 105 -0.39 6.03 -6.68
C TYR A 105 0.13 5.93 -5.24
N GLU A 106 1.17 5.15 -5.00
CA GLU A 106 1.75 5.00 -3.66
C GLU A 106 2.31 6.31 -3.12
N PHE A 107 3.03 7.05 -3.95
CA PHE A 107 3.61 8.35 -3.60
C PHE A 107 2.54 9.37 -3.21
N CYS A 108 1.49 9.51 -4.02
CA CYS A 108 0.41 10.49 -3.80
C CYS A 108 -0.50 10.12 -2.63
N VAL A 109 -0.78 8.82 -2.43
CA VAL A 109 -1.46 8.35 -1.21
C VAL A 109 -0.64 8.68 0.02
N GLY A 110 0.67 8.44 -0.02
CA GLY A 110 1.58 8.81 1.07
C GLY A 110 1.59 10.31 1.37
N LEU A 111 1.58 11.16 0.35
CA LEU A 111 1.49 12.62 0.52
C LEU A 111 0.16 13.06 1.16
N THR A 112 -0.94 12.43 0.76
CA THR A 112 -2.28 12.77 1.26
C THR A 112 -2.44 12.35 2.72
N LEU A 113 -1.96 11.16 3.08
CA LEU A 113 -2.12 10.60 4.42
C LEU A 113 -1.03 11.04 5.41
N GLY A 114 0.12 11.51 4.94
CA GLY A 114 1.27 11.88 5.75
C GLY A 114 1.07 13.06 6.70
N THR A 115 -0.11 13.69 6.71
CA THR A 115 -0.47 14.71 7.71
C THR A 115 -0.87 14.10 9.06
N HIS A 116 -1.22 12.81 9.08
CA HIS A 116 -1.62 12.12 10.28
C HIS A 116 -0.41 11.58 11.07
N PRO A 117 -0.28 11.84 12.39
CA PRO A 117 0.92 11.50 13.17
C PRO A 117 1.21 10.00 13.31
N ALA A 118 0.24 9.14 13.02
CA ALA A 118 0.42 7.69 13.03
C ALA A 118 0.79 7.10 11.66
N VAL A 119 0.92 7.94 10.63
CA VAL A 119 1.31 7.53 9.27
C VAL A 119 2.70 8.06 8.98
N VAL A 120 3.56 7.23 8.41
CA VAL A 120 4.91 7.64 7.99
C VAL A 120 4.78 8.76 6.96
N THR A 121 5.34 9.91 7.30
CA THR A 121 5.29 11.13 6.50
C THR A 121 6.10 10.95 5.21
N THR A 122 5.43 11.08 4.06
CA THR A 122 6.09 11.19 2.74
C THR A 122 6.48 12.63 2.47
N TYR A 123 7.73 12.85 2.05
CA TYR A 123 8.19 14.13 1.56
C TYR A 123 7.89 14.24 0.05
N GLY A 124 7.47 15.42 -0.40
CA GLY A 124 7.07 15.73 -1.79
C GLY A 124 8.21 15.71 -2.83
N ILE A 125 9.13 14.77 -2.72
CA ILE A 125 10.29 14.60 -3.58
C ILE A 125 10.24 13.18 -4.15
N GLY A 126 9.72 13.07 -5.38
CA GLY A 126 9.80 11.87 -6.20
C GLY A 126 11.00 11.94 -7.13
N ILE A 127 11.69 10.82 -7.30
CA ILE A 127 12.91 10.68 -8.12
C ILE A 127 12.66 9.57 -9.12
N GLU A 128 12.93 9.85 -10.39
CA GLU A 128 12.99 8.85 -11.44
C GLU A 128 14.44 8.66 -11.87
N SER A 129 14.98 7.47 -11.60
CA SER A 129 16.29 7.05 -12.07
C SER A 129 16.15 6.09 -13.25
N THR A 130 17.26 5.60 -13.80
CA THR A 130 17.22 4.65 -14.91
C THR A 130 16.45 3.37 -14.54
N ASP A 131 16.75 2.78 -13.39
CA ASP A 131 16.25 1.46 -12.99
C ASP A 131 15.15 1.50 -11.93
N SER A 132 14.86 2.66 -11.35
CA SER A 132 13.93 2.78 -10.23
C SER A 132 13.09 4.05 -10.21
N TYR A 133 11.96 3.98 -9.51
CA TYR A 133 11.28 5.15 -8.97
C TYR A 133 11.52 5.19 -7.47
N SER A 134 11.81 6.37 -6.92
CA SER A 134 12.08 6.54 -5.50
C SER A 134 11.34 7.74 -4.91
N PHE A 135 11.03 7.68 -3.63
CA PHE A 135 10.55 8.85 -2.89
C PHE A 135 11.08 8.84 -1.45
N LEU A 136 11.05 10.02 -0.83
CA LEU A 136 11.61 10.21 0.52
C LEU A 136 10.50 10.22 1.56
N THR A 137 10.81 9.68 2.73
CA THR A 137 9.94 9.69 3.91
C THR A 137 10.74 10.02 5.16
N GLU A 138 10.03 10.29 6.25
CA GLU A 138 10.68 10.31 7.56
C GLU A 138 11.32 8.94 7.88
N PRO A 139 12.48 8.92 8.56
CA PRO A 139 13.16 7.68 8.89
C PRO A 139 12.56 6.99 10.13
N VAL A 140 12.01 5.79 9.96
CA VAL A 140 11.60 4.92 11.07
C VAL A 140 12.75 4.00 11.47
N LEU A 141 13.42 4.33 12.58
CA LEU A 141 14.68 3.67 12.98
C LEU A 141 14.50 2.44 13.88
N HIS A 142 13.34 2.28 14.50
CA HIS A 142 13.06 1.20 15.46
C HIS A 142 12.54 -0.09 14.81
N GLY A 143 12.49 -0.15 13.48
CA GLY A 143 11.99 -1.30 12.73
C GLY A 143 10.46 -1.32 12.62
N ASP A 144 9.94 -2.43 12.10
CA ASP A 144 8.51 -2.68 11.92
C ASP A 144 8.00 -3.72 12.92
N LEU A 145 6.67 -3.80 13.06
CA LEU A 145 6.06 -4.78 13.98
C LEU A 145 6.36 -6.22 13.58
N ILE A 146 6.50 -6.53 12.28
CA ILE A 146 6.80 -7.89 11.79
C ILE A 146 8.14 -8.37 12.35
N SER A 147 9.10 -7.47 12.50
CA SER A 147 10.40 -7.78 13.11
C SER A 147 10.35 -7.97 14.63
N LEU A 148 9.34 -7.41 15.30
CA LEU A 148 9.22 -7.41 16.77
C LEU A 148 8.25 -8.47 17.30
N ILE A 149 7.26 -8.85 16.51
CA ILE A 149 6.23 -9.82 16.92
C ILE A 149 6.46 -11.15 16.21
N GLN A 150 6.42 -12.25 16.97
CA GLN A 150 6.36 -13.56 16.37
C GLN A 150 4.96 -13.80 15.81
N PRO A 151 4.83 -14.11 14.50
CA PRO A 151 3.54 -14.45 13.93
C PRO A 151 2.91 -15.60 14.72
N LYS A 152 1.62 -15.48 15.05
CA LYS A 152 0.79 -16.50 15.73
C LYS A 152 1.04 -16.74 17.23
N VAL A 153 1.96 -16.00 17.87
CA VAL A 153 2.22 -16.15 19.32
C VAL A 153 1.54 -15.04 20.15
N GLY A 154 1.16 -13.93 19.52
CA GLY A 154 0.62 -12.74 20.20
C GLY A 154 1.70 -12.02 21.01
N THR A 155 1.44 -10.77 21.40
CA THR A 155 2.31 -10.05 22.34
C THR A 155 2.00 -10.53 23.75
N GLN A 156 3.02 -10.92 24.53
CA GLN A 156 2.83 -11.23 25.94
C GLN A 156 2.39 -9.95 26.65
N MET A 157 1.19 -9.97 27.23
CA MET A 157 0.74 -8.89 28.11
C MET A 157 1.74 -8.76 29.25
N PRO A 158 2.24 -7.55 29.57
CA PRO A 158 3.05 -7.37 30.76
C PRO A 158 2.21 -7.83 31.95
N SER A 159 2.74 -8.78 32.72
CA SER A 159 2.21 -9.11 34.03
C SER A 159 2.33 -7.84 34.86
N GLY A 160 1.19 -7.22 35.15
CA GLY A 160 1.12 -6.07 36.05
C GLY A 160 1.65 -6.44 37.44
N PRO A 161 2.03 -5.43 38.25
CA PRO A 161 2.55 -5.62 39.60
C PRO A 161 1.55 -6.28 40.55
#